data_AF-A0A9Q0IL94-F1
#
_entry.id   AF-A0A9Q0IL94-F1
#
_cell.length_a   1.000
_cell.length_b   1.000
_cell.length_c   1.000
_cell.angle_alpha   90.00
_cell.angle_beta   90.00
_cell.angle_gamma   90.00
#
_symmetry.space_group_name_H-M   'P 1'
#
loop_
_entity.id
_entity.type
_entity.pdbx_description
1 polymer ?
#
loop_
_entity_poly.entity_id
_entity_poly.type
_entity_poly.pdbx_seq_one_letter_code
_entity_poly.pdbx_strand_id
1 'polypeptide(L)'
;MFVTKFFEGCVPAMELLAEDKTLLAQVGWELQQYINLMDKVKIRDALKHILNISRHGNQQRSGTVTGVSVNVACLLSVMLQPYMPSVSRTIRDQLNAPAACVASVLQGAGGFVCCLPTGHPIGTVSPLFQKLEADQIEALKKRFGGQQPEDEPPVQKAPKVAQNPAGTNQAAPVTVPLETGPVVSGADPEKAKQLTQAVAEQGDKVRVLKTQKAEKAAITAEVNKLLELKKQLALAEGKDPGPAPQGKGKKK
;
A
#
# COMPACT_ATOMS: atom_id res chain seq x y z
N MET A 1 -1.49 -21.99 -24.07
CA MET A 1 -2.00 -21.94 -25.47
C MET A 1 -0.92 -22.27 -26.49
N PHE A 2 0.28 -21.69 -26.42
CA PHE A 2 1.33 -21.95 -27.42
C PHE A 2 1.74 -23.43 -27.52
N VAL A 3 2.03 -24.08 -26.39
CA VAL A 3 2.37 -25.52 -26.37
C VAL A 3 1.26 -26.40 -26.92
N THR A 4 0.01 -26.18 -26.49
CA THR A 4 -1.15 -26.93 -26.99
C THR A 4 -1.36 -26.76 -28.50
N LYS A 5 -1.09 -25.57 -29.04
CA LYS A 5 -1.35 -25.25 -30.45
C LYS A 5 -0.23 -25.69 -31.40
N PHE A 6 1.03 -25.56 -30.98
CA PHE A 6 2.19 -25.73 -31.86
C PHE A 6 3.00 -27.01 -31.58
N PHE A 7 2.80 -27.64 -30.43
CA PHE A 7 3.60 -28.79 -29.97
C PHE A 7 2.73 -29.92 -29.42
N GLU A 8 1.47 -30.02 -29.88
CA GLU A 8 0.52 -31.09 -29.51
C GLU A 8 0.29 -31.24 -28.00
N GLY A 9 0.53 -30.17 -27.22
CA GLY A 9 0.41 -30.23 -25.77
C GLY A 9 1.65 -30.79 -25.07
N CYS A 10 2.77 -30.99 -25.74
CA CYS A 10 4.01 -31.48 -25.16
C CYS A 10 5.08 -30.38 -25.11
N VAL A 11 5.81 -30.28 -23.98
CA VAL A 11 6.89 -29.30 -23.84
C VAL A 11 8.00 -29.60 -24.87
N PRO A 12 8.39 -28.64 -25.73
CA PRO A 12 9.40 -28.87 -26.76
C PRO A 12 10.82 -29.05 -26.19
N ALA A 13 11.75 -29.45 -27.06
CA ALA A 13 13.17 -29.45 -26.75
C ALA A 13 13.64 -28.02 -26.43
N MET A 14 14.42 -27.86 -25.35
CA MET A 14 14.94 -26.57 -24.90
C MET A 14 16.39 -26.41 -25.34
N GLU A 15 16.61 -25.78 -26.49
CA GLU A 15 17.94 -25.38 -26.94
C GLU A 15 18.26 -23.97 -26.43
N LEU A 16 19.09 -23.88 -25.39
CA LEU A 16 19.33 -22.60 -24.71
C LEU A 16 20.27 -21.68 -25.52
N LEU A 17 19.69 -20.62 -26.08
CA LEU A 17 20.44 -19.53 -26.71
C LEU A 17 21.08 -18.60 -25.66
N ALA A 18 21.95 -17.68 -26.10
CA ALA A 18 22.58 -16.71 -25.20
C ALA A 18 21.55 -15.79 -24.51
N GLU A 19 20.48 -15.44 -25.22
CA GLU A 19 19.37 -14.64 -24.70
C GLU A 19 18.60 -15.40 -23.61
N ASP A 20 18.37 -16.70 -23.79
CA ASP A 20 17.70 -17.55 -22.80
C ASP A 20 18.53 -17.65 -21.52
N LYS A 21 19.85 -17.81 -21.64
CA LYS A 21 20.76 -17.82 -20.48
C LYS A 21 20.70 -16.50 -19.70
N THR A 22 20.58 -15.38 -20.42
CA THR A 22 20.43 -14.06 -19.81
C THR A 22 19.10 -13.95 -19.08
N LEU A 23 18.00 -14.41 -19.68
CA LEU A 23 16.69 -14.48 -19.04
C LEU A 23 16.72 -15.35 -17.77
N LEU A 24 17.30 -16.55 -17.85
CA LEU A 24 17.40 -17.47 -16.72
C LEU A 24 18.21 -16.87 -15.57
N ALA A 25 19.29 -16.15 -15.86
CA ALA A 25 20.07 -15.44 -14.85
C ALA A 25 19.25 -14.32 -14.18
N GLN A 26 18.48 -13.55 -14.95
CA GLN A 26 17.59 -12.51 -14.43
C GLN A 26 16.49 -13.11 -13.55
N VAL A 27 15.84 -14.18 -14.00
CA VAL A 27 14.80 -14.90 -13.26
C VAL A 27 15.36 -15.48 -11.96
N GLY A 28 16.56 -16.09 -12.00
CA GLY A 28 17.25 -16.59 -10.81
C GLY A 28 17.56 -15.48 -9.81
N TRP A 29 18.04 -14.33 -10.27
CA TRP A 29 18.31 -13.18 -9.40
C TRP A 29 17.03 -12.64 -8.74
N GLU A 30 15.95 -12.48 -9.52
CA GLU A 30 14.64 -12.03 -9.02
C GLU A 30 14.06 -13.03 -7.99
N LEU A 31 14.23 -14.34 -8.22
CA LEU A 31 13.82 -15.38 -7.27
C LEU A 31 14.58 -15.28 -5.94
N GLN A 32 15.89 -15.05 -5.98
CA GLN A 32 16.69 -14.83 -4.77
C GLN A 32 16.23 -13.59 -4.00
N GLN A 33 15.92 -12.49 -4.71
CA GLN A 33 15.38 -11.29 -4.05
C GLN A 33 14.00 -11.56 -3.43
N TYR A 34 13.13 -12.29 -4.13
CA TYR A 34 11.84 -12.72 -3.60
C TYR A 34 12.00 -13.50 -2.29
N ILE A 35 12.87 -14.53 -2.27
CA ILE A 35 13.11 -15.35 -1.05
C ILE A 35 13.61 -14.46 0.09
N ASN A 36 14.62 -13.62 -0.16
CA ASN A 36 15.20 -12.72 0.84
C ASN A 36 14.15 -11.74 1.42
N LEU A 37 13.25 -11.23 0.59
CA LEU A 37 12.17 -10.36 1.03
C LEU A 37 11.09 -11.12 1.80
N MET A 38 10.76 -12.34 1.39
CA MET A 38 9.81 -13.20 2.09
C MET A 38 10.33 -13.62 3.48
N ASP A 39 11.62 -13.95 3.60
CA ASP A 39 12.27 -14.23 4.89
C ASP A 39 12.22 -13.03 5.84
N LYS A 40 12.25 -11.81 5.29
CA LYS A 40 12.10 -10.55 6.02
C LYS A 40 10.65 -10.09 6.15
N VAL A 41 9.68 -10.91 5.75
CA VAL A 41 8.23 -10.65 5.81
C VAL A 41 7.83 -9.38 5.03
N LYS A 42 8.60 -9.01 3.99
CA LYS A 42 8.30 -7.87 3.10
C LYS A 42 7.39 -8.29 1.95
N ILE A 43 6.19 -8.77 2.30
CA ILE A 43 5.22 -9.39 1.37
C ILE A 43 4.88 -8.48 0.18
N ARG A 44 4.69 -7.16 0.43
CA ARG A 44 4.37 -6.20 -0.63
C ARG A 44 5.49 -6.03 -1.65
N ASP A 45 6.74 -5.98 -1.18
CA ASP A 45 7.90 -5.79 -2.05
C ASP A 45 8.24 -7.09 -2.79
N ALA A 46 8.11 -8.24 -2.12
CA ALA A 46 8.28 -9.55 -2.75
C ALA A 46 7.32 -9.76 -3.93
N LEU A 47 6.08 -9.25 -3.87
CA LEU A 47 5.13 -9.32 -4.98
C LEU A 47 5.65 -8.63 -6.25
N LYS A 48 6.44 -7.56 -6.12
CA LYS A 48 7.01 -6.85 -7.29
C LYS A 48 7.97 -7.75 -8.07
N HIS A 49 8.73 -8.60 -7.39
CA HIS A 49 9.65 -9.55 -8.03
C HIS A 49 8.89 -10.61 -8.85
N ILE A 50 7.73 -11.08 -8.37
CA ILE A 50 6.84 -11.96 -9.16
C ILE A 50 6.41 -11.27 -10.46
N LEU A 51 6.01 -10.00 -10.38
CA LEU A 51 5.58 -9.22 -11.55
C LEU A 51 6.75 -8.93 -12.51
N ASN A 52 7.95 -8.68 -12.00
CA ASN A 52 9.16 -8.49 -12.81
C ASN A 52 9.51 -9.76 -13.59
N ILE A 53 9.49 -10.94 -12.95
CA ILE A 53 9.73 -12.22 -13.63
C ILE A 53 8.73 -12.43 -14.78
N SER A 54 7.45 -12.16 -14.52
CA SER A 54 6.40 -12.22 -15.56
C SER A 54 6.68 -11.24 -16.70
N ARG A 55 7.11 -10.02 -16.39
CA ARG A 55 7.50 -9.02 -17.39
C ARG A 55 8.68 -9.49 -18.26
N HIS A 56 9.71 -10.06 -17.65
CA HIS A 56 10.87 -10.60 -18.38
C HIS A 56 10.47 -11.76 -19.32
N GLY A 57 9.64 -12.69 -18.84
CA GLY A 57 9.13 -13.79 -19.67
C GLY A 57 8.31 -13.31 -20.87
N ASN A 58 7.47 -12.28 -20.68
CA ASN A 58 6.66 -11.73 -21.77
C ASN A 58 7.48 -11.01 -22.85
N GLN A 59 8.68 -10.54 -22.51
CA GLN A 59 9.55 -9.83 -23.45
C GLN A 59 10.23 -10.79 -24.45
N GLN A 60 10.34 -12.09 -24.12
CA GLN A 60 11.05 -13.08 -24.91
C GLN A 60 10.08 -13.99 -25.68
N ARG A 61 9.64 -13.55 -26.87
CA ARG A 61 8.52 -14.15 -27.64
C ARG A 61 8.92 -15.09 -28.81
N SER A 62 10.16 -15.57 -28.88
CA SER A 62 10.63 -16.42 -30.01
C SER A 62 10.38 -17.93 -29.80
N GLY A 63 10.35 -18.75 -30.86
CA GLY A 63 9.87 -20.15 -30.84
C GLY A 63 10.58 -21.10 -29.86
N THR A 64 11.91 -20.99 -29.73
CA THR A 64 12.74 -21.73 -28.76
C THR A 64 12.40 -21.38 -27.30
N VAL A 65 11.80 -20.20 -27.09
CA VAL A 65 11.41 -19.67 -25.78
C VAL A 65 10.20 -20.39 -25.20
N THR A 66 9.49 -21.22 -25.98
CA THR A 66 8.25 -21.86 -25.49
C THR A 66 8.51 -22.80 -24.31
N GLY A 67 9.58 -23.62 -24.36
CA GLY A 67 9.93 -24.53 -23.26
C GLY A 67 10.40 -23.79 -22.00
N VAL A 68 11.20 -22.74 -22.17
CA VAL A 68 11.65 -21.88 -21.07
C VAL A 68 10.48 -21.12 -20.46
N SER A 69 9.59 -20.56 -21.28
CA SER A 69 8.40 -19.83 -20.84
C SER A 69 7.47 -20.67 -19.96
N VAL A 70 7.29 -21.94 -20.31
CA VAL A 70 6.44 -22.87 -19.55
C VAL A 70 7.09 -23.21 -18.20
N ASN A 71 8.41 -23.35 -18.15
CA ASN A 71 9.11 -23.53 -16.88
C ASN A 71 9.08 -22.26 -16.01
N VAL A 72 9.20 -21.06 -16.61
CA VAL A 72 8.97 -19.78 -15.93
C VAL A 72 7.54 -19.69 -15.39
N ALA A 73 6.55 -20.22 -16.11
CA ALA A 73 5.18 -20.34 -15.62
C ALA A 73 5.04 -21.32 -14.44
N CYS A 74 5.73 -22.48 -14.41
CA CYS A 74 5.75 -23.35 -13.20
C CYS A 74 6.31 -22.57 -12.02
N LEU A 75 7.44 -21.88 -12.20
CA LEU A 75 8.05 -21.06 -11.16
C LEU A 75 7.08 -20.00 -10.61
N LEU A 76 6.47 -19.20 -11.50
CA LEU A 76 5.50 -18.17 -11.11
C LEU A 76 4.32 -18.77 -10.35
N SER A 77 3.86 -19.97 -10.70
CA SER A 77 2.79 -20.64 -9.96
C SER A 77 3.16 -20.92 -8.51
N VAL A 78 4.41 -21.31 -8.25
CA VAL A 78 4.92 -21.57 -6.89
C VAL A 78 5.09 -20.26 -6.11
N MET A 79 5.70 -19.25 -6.73
CA MET A 79 5.91 -17.94 -6.09
C MET A 79 4.60 -17.20 -5.77
N LEU A 80 3.57 -17.42 -6.60
CA LEU A 80 2.25 -16.80 -6.42
C LEU A 80 1.41 -17.52 -5.37
N GLN A 81 1.75 -18.75 -4.97
CA GLN A 81 0.99 -19.55 -3.99
C GLN A 81 0.64 -18.81 -2.68
N PRO A 82 1.55 -18.09 -2.00
CA PRO A 82 1.21 -17.33 -0.79
C PRO A 82 0.29 -16.12 -1.02
N TYR A 83 0.09 -15.67 -2.26
CA TYR A 83 -0.74 -14.52 -2.62
C TYR A 83 -2.10 -14.93 -3.21
N MET A 84 -2.08 -15.91 -4.12
CA MET A 84 -3.26 -16.39 -4.86
C MET A 84 -3.23 -17.92 -4.93
N PRO A 85 -3.58 -18.64 -3.84
CA PRO A 85 -3.46 -20.10 -3.79
C PRO A 85 -4.36 -20.81 -4.80
N SER A 86 -5.55 -20.27 -5.07
CA SER A 86 -6.46 -20.84 -6.08
C SER A 86 -5.90 -20.70 -7.49
N VAL A 87 -5.38 -19.52 -7.85
CA VAL A 87 -4.78 -19.29 -9.18
C VAL A 87 -3.49 -20.11 -9.34
N SER A 88 -2.67 -20.18 -8.30
CA SER A 88 -1.48 -21.06 -8.28
C SER A 88 -1.84 -22.51 -8.60
N ARG A 89 -2.87 -23.06 -7.95
CA ARG A 89 -3.39 -24.40 -8.26
C ARG A 89 -3.88 -24.51 -9.70
N THR A 90 -4.70 -23.58 -10.15
CA THR A 90 -5.20 -23.58 -11.53
C THR A 90 -4.06 -23.59 -12.55
N ILE A 91 -3.00 -22.79 -12.35
CA ILE A 91 -1.84 -22.79 -13.25
C ILE A 91 -1.17 -24.18 -13.24
N ARG A 92 -0.97 -24.77 -12.06
CA ARG A 92 -0.34 -26.09 -11.94
C ARG A 92 -1.17 -27.20 -12.55
N ASP A 93 -2.49 -27.15 -12.42
CA ASP A 93 -3.42 -28.10 -13.04
C ASP A 93 -3.37 -27.98 -14.57
N GLN A 94 -3.37 -26.74 -15.11
CA GLN A 94 -3.23 -26.49 -16.54
C GLN A 94 -1.86 -26.93 -17.09
N LEU A 95 -0.79 -26.82 -16.29
CA LEU A 95 0.55 -27.28 -16.66
C LEU A 95 0.78 -28.76 -16.38
N ASN A 96 -0.16 -29.43 -15.71
CA ASN A 96 0.03 -30.78 -15.17
C ASN A 96 1.35 -30.91 -14.38
N ALA A 97 1.64 -29.92 -13.54
CA ALA A 97 2.93 -29.80 -12.89
C ALA A 97 3.10 -30.84 -11.75
N PRO A 98 4.24 -31.54 -11.66
CA PRO A 98 4.49 -32.48 -10.57
C PRO A 98 4.36 -31.82 -9.20
N ALA A 99 3.84 -32.55 -8.20
CA ALA A 99 3.74 -32.06 -6.82
C ALA A 99 5.10 -31.61 -6.26
N ALA A 100 6.18 -32.23 -6.74
CA ALA A 100 7.56 -31.89 -6.40
C ALA A 100 8.02 -30.49 -6.89
N CYS A 101 7.38 -29.86 -7.91
CA CYS A 101 7.79 -28.51 -8.41
C CYS A 101 7.84 -27.50 -7.25
N VAL A 102 6.92 -27.57 -6.27
CA VAL A 102 6.90 -26.65 -5.12
C VAL A 102 8.13 -26.80 -4.23
N ALA A 103 8.48 -28.05 -3.90
CA ALA A 103 9.63 -28.33 -3.05
C ALA A 103 10.93 -27.98 -3.76
N SER A 104 11.08 -28.39 -5.02
CA SER A 104 12.30 -28.20 -5.79
C SER A 104 12.59 -26.73 -6.13
N VAL A 105 11.57 -25.91 -6.33
CA VAL A 105 11.72 -24.48 -6.69
C VAL A 105 12.14 -23.62 -5.49
N LEU A 106 11.70 -23.98 -4.29
CA LEU A 106 12.00 -23.23 -3.06
C LEU A 106 13.13 -23.87 -2.24
N GLN A 107 13.64 -25.04 -2.64
CA GLN A 107 14.79 -25.68 -1.99
C GLN A 107 16.12 -25.03 -2.41
N GLY A 108 16.90 -24.60 -1.43
CA GLY A 108 18.27 -24.11 -1.62
C GLY A 108 18.38 -22.60 -1.86
N ALA A 109 19.50 -22.16 -2.46
CA ALA A 109 19.87 -20.75 -2.62
C ALA A 109 19.13 -20.01 -3.76
N GLY A 110 17.89 -20.42 -4.10
CA GLY A 110 17.06 -19.75 -5.11
C GLY A 110 17.48 -19.95 -6.56
N GLY A 111 17.83 -21.19 -6.94
CA GLY A 111 18.14 -21.53 -8.34
C GLY A 111 16.88 -21.78 -9.17
N PHE A 112 16.86 -21.32 -10.42
CA PHE A 112 15.82 -21.70 -11.37
C PHE A 112 15.95 -23.20 -11.72
N VAL A 113 14.90 -23.97 -11.48
CA VAL A 113 14.86 -25.41 -11.78
C VAL A 113 13.90 -25.67 -12.94
N CYS A 114 14.38 -26.42 -13.92
CA CYS A 114 13.51 -26.97 -14.97
C CYS A 114 12.64 -28.08 -14.37
N CYS A 115 11.40 -27.74 -14.05
CA CYS A 115 10.43 -28.65 -13.43
C CYS A 115 9.62 -29.43 -14.46
N LEU A 116 9.57 -28.93 -15.71
CA LEU A 116 8.82 -29.51 -16.82
C LEU A 116 9.82 -29.89 -17.92
N PRO A 117 10.26 -31.17 -17.96
CA PRO A 117 11.23 -31.63 -18.95
C PRO A 117 10.63 -31.68 -20.36
N THR A 118 11.49 -31.80 -21.36
CA THR A 118 11.06 -32.02 -22.76
C THR A 118 10.20 -33.28 -22.87
N GLY A 119 9.09 -33.17 -23.61
CA GLY A 119 8.10 -34.21 -23.77
C GLY A 119 7.02 -34.24 -22.68
N HIS A 120 7.08 -33.37 -21.67
CA HIS A 120 6.05 -33.31 -20.63
C HIS A 120 4.69 -32.89 -21.20
N PRO A 121 3.59 -33.65 -20.96
CA PRO A 121 2.26 -33.29 -21.43
C PRO A 121 1.62 -32.24 -20.52
N ILE A 122 1.21 -31.12 -21.10
CA ILE A 122 0.44 -30.08 -20.43
C ILE A 122 -1.06 -30.38 -20.52
N GLY A 123 -1.82 -29.91 -19.53
CA GLY A 123 -3.27 -30.03 -19.49
C GLY A 123 -4.00 -29.00 -20.35
N THR A 124 -5.31 -28.89 -20.12
CA THR A 124 -6.17 -27.94 -20.82
C THR A 124 -5.95 -26.53 -20.29
N VAL A 125 -5.39 -25.67 -21.13
CA VAL A 125 -5.13 -24.26 -20.79
C VAL A 125 -6.39 -23.40 -20.89
N SER A 126 -6.63 -22.55 -19.89
CA SER A 126 -7.73 -21.58 -19.88
C SER A 126 -7.26 -20.22 -19.35
N PRO A 127 -7.90 -19.10 -19.74
CA PRO A 127 -7.52 -17.78 -19.26
C PRO A 127 -7.59 -17.69 -17.73
N LEU A 128 -6.50 -17.25 -17.10
CA LEU A 128 -6.38 -17.19 -15.63
C LEU A 128 -7.13 -16.02 -15.00
N PHE A 129 -7.23 -14.90 -15.72
CA PHE A 129 -7.80 -13.66 -15.22
C PHE A 129 -8.84 -13.15 -16.20
N GLN A 130 -9.99 -12.75 -15.65
CA GLN A 130 -10.99 -11.98 -16.38
C GLN A 130 -10.75 -10.50 -16.12
N LYS A 131 -10.95 -9.70 -17.17
CA LYS A 131 -10.88 -8.24 -17.05
C LYS A 131 -12.05 -7.77 -16.20
N LEU A 132 -11.78 -6.89 -15.23
CA LEU A 132 -12.82 -6.20 -14.50
C LEU A 132 -13.29 -5.01 -15.33
N GLU A 133 -14.57 -5.01 -15.69
CA GLU A 133 -15.18 -3.92 -16.45
C GLU A 133 -15.56 -2.75 -15.52
N ALA A 134 -15.52 -1.53 -16.07
CA ALA A 134 -15.80 -0.31 -15.30
C ALA A 134 -17.20 -0.36 -14.64
N ASP A 135 -18.19 -0.86 -15.36
CA ASP A 135 -19.58 -1.00 -14.88
C ASP A 135 -19.66 -1.91 -13.64
N GLN A 136 -18.90 -3.01 -13.61
CA GLN A 136 -18.85 -3.91 -12.46
C GLN A 136 -18.18 -3.23 -11.26
N ILE A 137 -17.12 -2.45 -11.52
CA ILE A 137 -16.42 -1.68 -10.48
C ILE A 137 -17.36 -0.63 -9.88
N GLU A 138 -18.10 0.11 -10.71
CA GLU A 138 -19.06 1.11 -10.26
C GLU A 138 -20.24 0.51 -9.50
N ALA A 139 -20.78 -0.61 -9.98
CA ALA A 139 -21.84 -1.34 -9.29
C ALA A 139 -21.38 -1.81 -7.91
N LEU A 140 -20.16 -2.35 -7.79
CA LEU A 140 -19.59 -2.77 -6.51
C LEU A 140 -19.29 -1.57 -5.59
N LYS A 141 -18.78 -0.46 -6.13
CA LYS A 141 -18.58 0.78 -5.38
C LYS A 141 -19.90 1.33 -4.84
N LYS A 142 -20.98 1.34 -5.64
CA LYS A 142 -22.30 1.79 -5.19
C LYS A 142 -22.88 0.85 -4.12
N ARG A 143 -22.69 -0.46 -4.29
CA ARG A 143 -23.20 -1.48 -3.35
C ARG A 143 -22.46 -1.49 -2.01
N PHE A 144 -21.15 -1.22 -2.01
CA PHE A 144 -20.28 -1.39 -0.83
C PHE A 144 -19.60 -0.09 -0.36
N GLY A 145 -19.83 1.03 -1.02
CA GLY A 145 -19.24 2.34 -0.67
C GLY A 145 -19.80 2.96 0.61
N GLY A 146 -20.87 2.37 1.17
CA GLY A 146 -21.61 2.92 2.30
C GLY A 146 -22.49 4.10 1.88
N GLN A 147 -23.58 4.33 2.61
CA GLN A 147 -24.28 5.61 2.57
C GLN A 147 -23.55 6.53 3.56
N GLN A 148 -22.75 7.46 3.04
CA GLN A 148 -22.62 8.73 3.74
C GLN A 148 -23.92 9.49 3.44
N PRO A 149 -24.65 10.01 4.45
CA PRO A 149 -25.74 10.93 4.18
C PRO A 149 -25.15 12.16 3.50
N GLU A 150 -25.17 12.18 2.16
CA GLU A 150 -25.01 13.38 1.36
C GLU A 150 -26.33 14.16 1.42
N ASP A 151 -26.59 14.79 2.57
CA ASP A 151 -27.43 15.97 2.72
C ASP A 151 -27.38 16.41 4.20
N GLU A 152 -26.29 17.08 4.59
CA GLU A 152 -26.36 18.07 5.68
C GLU A 152 -25.95 19.44 5.12
N PRO A 153 -26.91 20.38 4.93
CA PRO A 153 -26.58 21.80 4.81
C PRO A 153 -25.88 22.30 6.09
N PRO A 154 -25.09 23.38 6.04
CA PRO A 154 -24.19 23.78 7.12
C PRO A 154 -24.98 24.14 8.38
N VAL A 155 -25.04 23.23 9.35
CA VAL A 155 -25.60 23.51 10.67
C VAL A 155 -24.62 24.38 11.44
N GLN A 156 -25.05 25.63 11.60
CA GLN A 156 -24.48 26.67 12.44
C GLN A 156 -24.38 26.20 13.90
N LYS A 157 -23.30 26.59 14.55
CA LYS A 157 -23.03 26.33 15.97
C LYS A 157 -23.83 27.26 16.88
N ALA A 158 -24.37 26.66 17.96
CA ALA A 158 -24.68 27.19 19.30
C ALA A 158 -26.02 27.96 19.47
N PRO A 159 -26.73 27.86 20.63
CA PRO A 159 -26.16 27.76 21.98
C PRO A 159 -26.74 26.67 22.92
N LYS A 160 -25.86 26.16 23.80
CA LYS A 160 -26.23 25.43 25.02
C LYS A 160 -26.75 26.42 26.06
N VAL A 161 -27.98 26.22 26.52
CA VAL A 161 -28.50 26.82 27.76
C VAL A 161 -28.58 25.70 28.81
N ALA A 162 -27.95 25.94 29.95
CA ALA A 162 -28.03 25.09 31.13
C ALA A 162 -29.37 25.29 31.83
N GLN A 163 -29.96 24.22 32.39
CA GLN A 163 -30.10 24.07 33.85
C GLN A 163 -30.81 22.77 34.26
N ASN A 164 -30.00 21.95 34.93
CA ASN A 164 -30.18 21.11 36.12
C ASN A 164 -31.30 20.05 36.31
N PRO A 165 -30.92 18.89 36.90
CA PRO A 165 -31.81 17.80 37.31
C PRO A 165 -32.18 17.86 38.81
N ALA A 166 -33.30 17.22 39.18
CA ALA A 166 -33.63 16.86 40.57
C ALA A 166 -34.39 15.53 40.61
N GLY A 167 -33.95 14.60 41.48
CA GLY A 167 -34.67 13.34 41.78
C GLY A 167 -33.85 12.24 42.45
N THR A 168 -33.43 12.45 43.70
CA THR A 168 -33.38 11.51 44.86
C THR A 168 -32.88 10.05 44.71
N ASN A 169 -31.77 9.69 45.38
CA ASN A 169 -31.77 9.02 46.71
C ASN A 169 -30.34 8.67 47.23
N GLN A 170 -30.03 9.13 48.46
CA GLN A 170 -29.35 8.49 49.62
C GLN A 170 -28.05 7.67 49.37
N ALA A 171 -26.94 7.75 50.13
CA ALA A 171 -26.64 8.21 51.50
C ALA A 171 -25.14 8.62 51.64
N ALA A 172 -24.83 9.44 52.65
CA ALA A 172 -23.51 10.00 53.01
C ALA A 172 -22.66 9.04 53.90
N PRO A 173 -21.54 9.46 54.55
CA PRO A 173 -20.53 10.51 54.30
C PRO A 173 -19.09 9.88 54.22
N VAL A 174 -17.95 10.59 54.03
CA VAL A 174 -17.08 11.14 55.09
C VAL A 174 -16.07 12.21 54.57
N THR A 175 -15.83 13.22 55.41
CA THR A 175 -14.59 14.04 55.63
C THR A 175 -14.14 15.20 54.69
N VAL A 176 -14.63 16.41 55.04
CA VAL A 176 -14.03 17.78 55.24
C VAL A 176 -12.47 17.94 55.30
N PRO A 177 -11.88 19.19 55.28
CA PRO A 177 -12.16 20.46 54.57
C PRO A 177 -10.89 21.33 54.20
N LEU A 178 -11.14 22.60 53.77
CA LEU A 178 -10.31 23.85 53.89
C LEU A 178 -9.35 24.24 52.73
N GLU A 179 -9.66 25.30 51.94
CA GLU A 179 -9.28 26.75 52.04
C GLU A 179 -7.94 27.06 51.35
N THR A 180 -7.62 28.18 50.66
CA THR A 180 -8.10 29.57 50.44
C THR A 180 -7.34 30.12 49.19
N GLY A 181 -7.83 31.18 48.50
CA GLY A 181 -7.33 31.71 47.19
C GLY A 181 -5.92 32.39 47.20
N PRO A 182 -5.58 33.36 46.31
CA PRO A 182 -6.22 33.90 45.09
C PRO A 182 -5.25 34.08 43.86
N VAL A 183 -5.75 34.70 42.77
CA VAL A 183 -5.11 35.51 41.69
C VAL A 183 -4.38 34.94 40.43
N VAL A 184 -4.92 35.35 39.26
CA VAL A 184 -4.38 35.68 37.90
C VAL A 184 -3.72 34.61 37.01
N SER A 185 -4.38 34.25 35.89
CA SER A 185 -4.02 34.73 34.54
C SER A 185 -4.94 34.11 33.47
N GLY A 186 -5.56 34.97 32.65
CA GLY A 186 -6.58 34.61 31.67
C GLY A 186 -6.01 33.87 30.46
N ALA A 187 -6.56 32.70 30.17
CA ALA A 187 -6.61 32.19 28.81
C ALA A 187 -7.70 32.98 28.08
N ASP A 188 -7.35 33.91 27.20
CA ASP A 188 -8.31 34.60 26.33
C ASP A 188 -8.85 33.60 25.30
N PRO A 189 -10.07 33.04 25.47
CA PRO A 189 -10.62 32.05 24.54
C PRO A 189 -10.85 32.67 23.15
N GLU A 190 -11.02 33.99 23.10
CA GLU A 190 -11.23 34.76 21.88
C GLU A 190 -9.94 34.89 21.06
N LYS A 191 -8.79 35.08 21.73
CA LYS A 191 -7.48 35.18 21.09
C LYS A 191 -7.01 33.84 20.50
N ALA A 192 -7.29 32.73 21.19
CA ALA A 192 -7.03 31.38 20.66
C ALA A 192 -7.86 31.07 19.41
N LYS A 193 -9.14 31.50 19.39
CA LYS A 193 -10.02 31.33 18.23
C LYS A 193 -9.54 32.15 17.02
N GLN A 194 -9.14 33.40 17.22
CA GLN A 194 -8.58 34.25 16.16
C GLN A 194 -7.26 33.69 15.61
N LEU A 195 -6.36 33.20 16.47
CA LEU A 195 -5.11 32.57 16.06
C LEU A 195 -5.34 31.29 15.25
N THR A 196 -6.34 30.47 15.64
CA THR A 196 -6.71 29.26 14.88
C THR A 196 -7.17 29.59 13.46
N GLN A 197 -8.00 30.63 13.32
CA GLN A 197 -8.45 31.10 12.01
C GLN A 197 -7.28 31.64 11.17
N ALA A 198 -6.40 32.45 11.77
CA ALA A 198 -5.23 32.98 11.08
C ALA A 198 -4.25 31.88 10.62
N VAL A 199 -4.07 30.81 11.42
CA VAL A 199 -3.26 29.65 11.04
C VAL A 199 -3.88 28.90 9.85
N ALA A 200 -5.21 28.75 9.82
CA ALA A 200 -5.91 28.11 8.71
C ALA A 200 -5.77 28.92 7.41
N GLU A 201 -6.07 30.22 7.45
CA GLU A 201 -5.97 31.12 6.29
C GLU A 201 -4.53 31.21 5.74
N GLN A 202 -3.54 31.24 6.64
CA GLN A 202 -2.13 31.27 6.25
C GLN A 202 -1.68 29.92 5.65
N GLY A 203 -2.19 28.81 6.15
CA GLY A 203 -1.96 27.48 5.59
C GLY A 203 -2.48 27.35 4.16
N ASP A 204 -3.68 27.88 3.90
CA ASP A 204 -4.28 27.90 2.56
C ASP A 204 -3.50 28.79 1.59
N LYS A 205 -3.02 29.96 2.03
CA LYS A 205 -2.13 30.82 1.23
C LYS A 205 -0.84 30.11 0.83
N VAL A 206 -0.18 29.41 1.76
CA VAL A 206 1.02 28.60 1.46
C VAL A 206 0.70 27.46 0.48
N ARG A 207 -0.48 26.84 0.58
CA ARG A 207 -0.93 25.79 -0.35
C ARG A 207 -1.17 26.35 -1.75
N VAL A 208 -1.83 27.50 -1.86
CA VAL A 208 -2.09 28.20 -3.13
C VAL A 208 -0.78 28.65 -3.79
N LEU A 209 0.14 29.26 -3.03
CA LEU A 209 1.44 29.71 -3.55
C LEU A 209 2.32 28.56 -4.05
N LYS A 210 2.24 27.39 -3.40
CA LYS A 210 2.90 26.17 -3.87
C LYS A 210 2.27 25.62 -5.15
N THR A 211 0.94 25.65 -5.28
CA THR A 211 0.22 25.23 -6.50
C THR A 211 0.49 26.18 -7.68
N GLN A 212 0.59 27.49 -7.41
CA GLN A 212 0.86 28.52 -8.41
C GLN A 212 2.35 28.62 -8.81
N LYS A 213 3.23 27.76 -8.27
CA LYS A 213 4.68 27.81 -8.49
C LYS A 213 5.28 29.21 -8.28
N ALA A 214 4.84 29.90 -7.24
CA ALA A 214 5.37 31.20 -6.88
C ALA A 214 6.87 31.12 -6.50
N GLU A 215 7.53 32.27 -6.51
CA GLU A 215 8.92 32.45 -6.07
C GLU A 215 9.22 31.74 -4.73
N LYS A 216 10.31 30.96 -4.68
CA LYS A 216 10.71 30.19 -3.48
C LYS A 216 10.93 31.09 -2.26
N ALA A 217 11.36 32.33 -2.47
CA ALA A 217 11.51 33.33 -1.42
C ALA A 217 10.16 33.69 -0.78
N ALA A 218 9.11 33.89 -1.58
CA ALA A 218 7.76 34.18 -1.10
C ALA A 218 7.15 32.99 -0.35
N ILE A 219 7.32 31.77 -0.85
CA ILE A 219 6.85 30.55 -0.15
C ILE A 219 7.53 30.41 1.21
N THR A 220 8.83 30.71 1.31
CA THR A 220 9.60 30.59 2.56
C THR A 220 9.17 31.64 3.59
N ALA A 221 8.93 32.88 3.17
CA ALA A 221 8.41 33.94 4.03
C ALA A 221 7.04 33.58 4.64
N GLU A 222 6.12 33.07 3.82
CA GLU A 222 4.76 32.71 4.26
C GLU A 222 4.75 31.45 5.15
N VAL A 223 5.68 30.51 4.93
CA VAL A 223 5.89 29.33 5.80
C VAL A 223 6.44 29.74 7.17
N ASN A 224 7.36 30.71 7.23
CA ASN A 224 7.89 31.21 8.50
C ASN A 224 6.79 31.93 9.32
N LYS A 225 5.93 32.69 8.64
CA LYS A 225 4.77 33.33 9.28
C LYS A 225 3.76 32.29 9.82
N LEU A 226 3.55 31.19 9.09
CA LEU A 226 2.72 30.07 9.55
C LEU A 226 3.28 29.38 10.80
N LEU A 227 4.61 29.21 10.88
CA LEU A 227 5.28 28.64 12.05
C LEU A 227 5.15 29.53 13.29
N GLU A 228 5.31 30.84 13.13
CA GLU A 228 5.16 31.80 14.22
C GLU A 228 3.70 31.86 14.73
N LEU A 229 2.72 31.85 13.84
CA LEU A 229 1.30 31.80 14.23
C LEU A 229 0.94 30.50 14.97
N LYS A 230 1.53 29.36 14.59
CA LYS A 230 1.36 28.09 15.33
C LYS A 230 1.99 28.13 16.71
N LYS A 231 3.13 28.81 16.86
CA LYS A 231 3.79 29.01 18.17
C LYS A 231 2.93 29.91 19.08
N GLN A 232 2.35 30.97 18.54
CA GLN A 232 1.44 31.87 19.27
C GLN A 232 0.14 31.17 19.67
N LEU A 233 -0.39 30.28 18.82
CA LEU A 233 -1.53 29.44 19.14
C LEU A 233 -1.20 28.47 20.29
N ALA A 234 -0.03 27.81 20.25
CA ALA A 234 0.40 26.92 21.34
C ALA A 234 0.58 27.66 22.68
N LEU A 235 1.16 28.86 22.65
CA LEU A 235 1.28 29.75 23.81
C LEU A 235 -0.09 30.20 24.36
N ALA A 236 -1.07 30.46 23.48
CA ALA A 236 -2.41 30.87 23.87
C ALA A 236 -3.28 29.71 24.40
N GLU A 237 -3.05 28.48 23.93
CA GLU A 237 -3.77 27.27 24.36
C GLU A 237 -3.15 26.60 25.61
N GLY A 238 -2.03 27.14 26.14
CA GLY A 238 -1.36 26.60 27.33
C GLY A 238 -0.79 25.19 27.13
N LYS A 239 -0.51 24.80 25.88
CA LYS A 239 0.02 23.47 25.53
C LYS A 239 1.46 23.61 25.05
N ASP A 240 2.39 23.03 25.82
CA ASP A 240 3.81 22.97 25.46
C ASP A 240 4.02 22.43 24.03
N PRO A 241 4.78 23.15 23.17
CA PRO A 241 5.10 22.66 21.84
C PRO A 241 6.21 21.60 21.92
N GLY A 242 5.82 20.32 21.82
CA GLY A 242 6.76 19.21 21.60
C GLY A 242 7.59 19.39 20.31
N PRO A 243 8.84 18.89 20.28
CA PRO A 243 9.82 19.27 19.27
C PRO A 243 9.49 18.70 17.89
N ALA A 244 9.71 19.53 16.86
CA ALA A 244 9.58 19.15 15.46
C ALA A 244 10.57 18.04 15.06
N PRO A 245 10.16 17.02 14.28
CA PRO A 245 11.09 16.08 13.68
C PRO A 245 11.89 16.75 12.55
N GLN A 246 13.19 16.90 12.78
CA GLN A 246 14.19 17.33 11.80
C GLN A 246 14.28 16.35 10.62
N GLY A 247 14.40 16.90 9.41
CA GLY A 247 14.55 16.16 8.17
C GLY A 247 15.85 15.35 8.10
N LYS A 248 15.76 14.13 7.57
CA LYS A 248 16.93 13.37 7.12
C LYS A 248 17.28 13.76 5.68
N GLY A 249 18.46 14.36 5.56
CA GLY A 249 19.05 14.82 4.31
C GLY A 249 19.47 13.70 3.35
N LYS A 250 19.55 14.09 2.08
CA LYS A 250 20.27 13.43 0.99
C LYS A 250 21.70 13.11 1.42
N LYS A 251 22.11 11.85 1.29
CA LYS A 251 23.52 11.47 1.21
C LYS A 251 24.02 11.65 -0.23
N LYS A 252 25.25 12.13 -0.24
CA LYS A 252 26.19 12.44 -1.30
C LYS A 252 26.42 11.27 -2.27
#